data_AF-A0A954Q6V9-F1
#
_entry.id   AF-A0A954Q6V9-F1
#
_cell.length_a   1.000
_cell.length_b   1.000
_cell.length_c   1.000
_cell.angle_alpha   90.00
_cell.angle_beta   90.00
_cell.angle_gamma   90.00
#
_symmetry.space_group_name_H-M   'P 1'
#
loop_
_entity.id
_entity.type
_entity.pdbx_description
1 polymer ?
#
loop_
_entity_poly.entity_id
_entity_poly.type
_entity_poly.pdbx_seq_one_letter_code
_entity_poly.pdbx_strand_id
1 'polypeptide(L)'
;MNTKQRLAIFGTMAILAGTIVADEATQPAENKKDVDAALVANKIERVVPATSLIGSKVQAKSHDFGVVKDYVIDLNSGHVALLLMVNNAGSGDVPEQAAIPMTAVLFEEGHWSVQPSVSEKQIHLAQRFVGESANLKFHREAVEELILAFGGEPPWRVAEPNSHDPRDKFVLWSEIREQKLHDMHDAVAGDIEDLAISPDGGRIAYVAIDTRQKALESRLLHPVPLSAFVVPDVSKPWKIELAQAELHERETIAEGKWPTEPSRGWIEYVHVRYGQSAVSGVQTKLKADKE
;
A
#
# COMPACT_ATOMS: atom_id res chain seq x y z
N MET A 1 -48.77 -18.43 -83.02
CA MET A 1 -49.52 -17.85 -81.88
C MET A 1 -48.48 -17.32 -80.90
N ASN A 2 -48.26 -16.00 -80.82
CA ASN A 2 -48.97 -15.06 -79.92
C ASN A 2 -48.85 -15.51 -78.45
N THR A 3 -48.42 -14.75 -77.46
CA THR A 3 -48.21 -13.30 -77.29
C THR A 3 -47.41 -13.10 -75.99
N LYS A 4 -46.65 -11.99 -75.94
CA LYS A 4 -46.17 -11.20 -74.78
C LYS A 4 -46.64 -11.63 -73.38
N GLN A 5 -45.73 -11.55 -72.39
CA GLN A 5 -45.85 -10.53 -71.33
C GLN A 5 -44.57 -10.40 -70.49
N ARG A 6 -44.01 -9.18 -70.50
CA ARG A 6 -43.20 -8.60 -69.43
C ARG A 6 -44.14 -8.33 -68.25
N LEU A 7 -43.68 -8.57 -67.02
CA LEU A 7 -44.16 -7.78 -65.87
C LEU A 7 -43.01 -7.55 -64.89
N ALA A 8 -42.85 -6.26 -64.57
CA ALA A 8 -41.89 -5.72 -63.63
C ALA A 8 -42.25 -6.13 -62.20
N ILE A 9 -41.25 -6.48 -61.40
CA ILE A 9 -41.36 -6.52 -59.95
C ILE A 9 -40.63 -5.28 -59.43
N PHE A 10 -41.39 -4.21 -59.25
CA PHE A 10 -41.10 -3.16 -58.27
C PHE A 10 -41.94 -3.49 -57.03
N GLY A 11 -41.32 -3.54 -55.85
CA GLY A 11 -42.05 -3.87 -54.63
C GLY A 11 -41.19 -3.86 -53.37
N THR A 12 -40.85 -2.66 -52.93
CA THR A 12 -40.81 -2.26 -51.50
C THR A 12 -39.89 -3.05 -50.58
N MET A 13 -38.63 -2.60 -50.48
CA MET A 13 -37.81 -2.84 -49.29
C MET A 13 -38.42 -2.06 -48.12
N ALA A 14 -39.02 -2.77 -47.16
CA ALA A 14 -39.35 -2.19 -45.86
C ALA A 14 -38.04 -2.01 -45.08
N ILE A 15 -37.59 -0.75 -44.97
CA ILE A 15 -36.58 -0.35 -44.00
C ILE A 15 -37.26 -0.41 -42.63
N LEU A 16 -37.02 -1.48 -41.87
CA LEU A 16 -37.23 -1.45 -40.43
C LEU A 16 -36.17 -0.49 -39.86
N ALA A 17 -36.59 0.75 -39.59
CA ALA A 17 -35.91 1.64 -38.68
C ALA A 17 -36.03 1.03 -37.27
N GLY A 18 -35.09 0.13 -36.95
CA GLY A 18 -34.83 -0.25 -35.57
C GLY A 18 -34.20 0.96 -34.88
N THR A 19 -34.97 1.63 -34.04
CA THR A 19 -34.45 2.60 -33.08
C THR A 19 -33.49 1.85 -32.17
N ILE A 20 -32.19 1.99 -32.40
CA ILE A 20 -31.18 1.65 -31.39
C ILE A 20 -31.36 2.71 -30.32
N VAL A 21 -32.12 2.37 -29.28
CA VAL A 21 -32.02 3.07 -28.00
C VAL A 21 -30.62 2.77 -27.52
N ALA A 22 -29.76 3.79 -27.54
CA ALA A 22 -28.51 3.77 -26.81
C ALA A 22 -28.88 3.51 -25.35
N ASP A 23 -28.63 2.28 -24.89
CA ASP A 23 -28.58 2.00 -23.47
C ASP A 23 -27.33 2.72 -22.97
N GLU A 24 -27.55 3.93 -22.47
CA GLU A 24 -26.56 4.74 -21.79
C GLU A 24 -26.14 3.92 -20.57
N ALA A 25 -25.10 3.10 -20.76
CA ALA A 25 -24.42 2.36 -19.72
C ALA A 25 -24.06 3.35 -18.62
N THR A 26 -24.96 3.44 -17.65
CA THR A 26 -24.84 4.29 -16.49
C THR A 26 -23.71 3.66 -15.71
N GLN A 27 -22.50 4.17 -15.92
CA GLN A 27 -21.40 3.90 -14.99
C GLN A 27 -21.97 4.18 -13.60
N PRO A 28 -21.90 3.23 -12.65
CA PRO A 28 -22.34 3.52 -11.30
C PRO A 28 -21.51 4.70 -10.85
N ALA A 29 -22.18 5.84 -10.66
CA ALA A 29 -21.57 6.99 -10.03
C ALA A 29 -21.14 6.50 -8.65
N GLU A 30 -19.85 6.17 -8.49
CA GLU A 30 -19.26 6.04 -7.17
C GLU A 30 -19.61 7.32 -6.45
N ASN A 31 -20.48 7.16 -5.46
CA ASN A 31 -21.18 8.26 -4.83
C ASN A 31 -20.08 9.14 -4.21
N LYS A 32 -19.90 10.36 -4.71
CA LYS A 32 -18.89 11.31 -4.23
C LYS A 32 -18.89 11.45 -2.70
N LYS A 33 -20.05 11.23 -2.09
CA LYS A 33 -20.29 11.18 -0.64
C LYS A 33 -19.57 10.03 0.09
N ASP A 34 -19.40 8.87 -0.54
CA ASP A 34 -18.71 7.70 0.01
C ASP A 34 -17.19 7.86 -0.09
N VAL A 35 -16.70 8.50 -1.16
CA VAL A 35 -15.29 8.92 -1.30
C VAL A 35 -14.92 9.94 -0.23
N ASP A 36 -15.76 10.97 -0.02
CA ASP A 36 -15.56 11.98 1.02
C ASP A 36 -15.59 11.36 2.43
N ALA A 37 -16.46 10.39 2.71
CA ALA A 37 -16.54 9.73 4.02
C ALA A 37 -15.33 8.80 4.30
N ALA A 38 -14.84 8.07 3.30
CA ALA A 38 -13.64 7.24 3.42
C ALA A 38 -12.36 8.08 3.58
N LEU A 39 -12.28 9.24 2.91
CA LEU A 39 -11.20 10.23 3.07
C LEU A 39 -11.23 10.88 4.47
N VAL A 40 -12.42 11.17 4.99
CA VAL A 40 -12.60 11.78 6.32
C VAL A 40 -12.32 10.79 7.46
N ALA A 41 -12.63 9.50 7.28
CA ALA A 41 -12.35 8.46 8.26
C ALA A 41 -10.86 8.04 8.32
N ASN A 42 -10.07 8.35 7.29
CA ASN A 42 -8.65 7.97 7.18
C ASN A 42 -7.78 9.20 6.86
N LYS A 43 -7.75 10.13 7.81
CA LYS A 43 -6.99 11.36 7.67
C LYS A 43 -5.50 11.04 7.75
N ILE A 44 -4.84 10.97 6.58
CA ILE A 44 -3.37 11.03 6.50
C ILE A 44 -3.00 12.47 6.84
N GLU A 45 -2.87 12.77 8.12
CA GLU A 45 -2.52 14.10 8.61
C GLU A 45 -1.02 14.36 8.46
N ARG A 46 -0.25 13.30 8.65
CA ARG A 46 1.19 13.35 8.74
C ARG A 46 1.81 12.14 8.07
N VAL A 47 2.94 12.32 7.41
CA VAL A 47 3.75 11.22 6.89
C VAL A 47 5.22 11.42 7.21
N VAL A 48 5.91 10.29 7.36
CA VAL A 48 7.35 10.25 7.63
C VAL A 48 7.99 9.22 6.69
N PRO A 49 9.15 9.54 6.07
CA PRO A 49 9.88 8.56 5.28
C PRO A 49 10.34 7.38 6.14
N ALA A 50 10.06 6.14 5.68
CA ALA A 50 10.45 4.92 6.38
C ALA A 50 11.97 4.84 6.55
N THR A 51 12.73 5.22 5.53
CA THR A 51 14.21 5.27 5.62
C THR A 51 14.72 6.18 6.73
N SER A 52 14.03 7.30 7.03
CA SER A 52 14.44 8.21 8.11
C SER A 52 14.18 7.65 9.51
N LEU A 53 13.30 6.65 9.60
CA LEU A 53 12.92 6.01 10.84
C LEU A 53 13.77 4.77 11.13
N ILE A 54 14.40 4.16 10.13
CA ILE A 54 15.39 3.10 10.34
C ILE A 54 16.59 3.66 11.11
N GLY A 55 17.04 2.94 12.13
CA GLY A 55 18.11 3.35 13.04
C GLY A 55 17.68 4.36 14.10
N SER A 56 16.45 4.88 14.04
CA SER A 56 15.94 5.77 15.08
C SER A 56 15.76 5.01 16.39
N LYS A 57 16.02 5.71 17.51
CA LYS A 57 15.84 5.14 18.84
C LYS A 57 14.36 5.01 19.16
N VAL A 58 14.01 3.92 19.81
CA VAL A 58 12.72 3.74 20.46
C VAL A 58 12.95 3.78 21.97
N GLN A 59 12.19 4.63 22.67
CA GLN A 59 12.29 4.78 24.12
C GLN A 59 11.13 4.08 24.81
N ALA A 60 11.39 3.43 25.94
CA ALA A 60 10.36 2.92 26.84
C ALA A 60 10.54 3.58 28.21
N LYS A 61 9.58 4.41 28.61
CA LYS A 61 9.71 5.25 29.81
C LYS A 61 11.01 6.09 29.71
N SER A 62 11.92 5.96 30.68
CA SER A 62 13.20 6.68 30.73
C SER A 62 14.39 5.87 30.20
N HIS A 63 14.17 4.75 29.49
CA HIS A 63 15.24 3.87 29.03
C HIS A 63 15.20 3.69 27.52
N ASP A 64 16.38 3.61 26.91
CA ASP A 64 16.53 3.25 25.50
C ASP A 64 16.10 1.78 25.34
N PHE A 65 15.04 1.55 24.58
CA PHE A 65 14.51 0.22 24.31
C PHE A 65 15.32 -0.49 23.20
N GLY A 66 15.75 0.28 22.21
CA GLY A 66 16.51 -0.20 21.07
C GLY A 66 16.47 0.78 19.91
N VAL A 67 16.88 0.31 18.74
CA VAL A 67 16.76 1.04 17.48
C VAL A 67 15.90 0.27 16.50
N VAL A 68 15.14 0.99 15.67
CA VAL A 68 14.36 0.40 14.59
C VAL A 68 15.31 -0.20 13.55
N LYS A 69 15.10 -1.47 13.21
CA LYS A 69 15.87 -2.20 12.20
C LYS A 69 15.09 -2.38 10.91
N ASP A 70 13.79 -2.64 11.02
CA ASP A 70 12.94 -2.95 9.86
C ASP A 70 11.45 -2.80 10.22
N TYR A 71 10.59 -2.97 9.21
CA TYR A 71 9.14 -2.97 9.32
C TYR A 71 8.56 -4.28 8.82
N VAL A 72 7.52 -4.76 9.48
CA VAL A 72 6.67 -5.83 8.95
C VAL A 72 5.42 -5.17 8.38
N ILE A 73 5.25 -5.26 7.07
CA ILE A 73 4.16 -4.59 6.35
C ILE A 73 3.09 -5.62 5.99
N ASP A 74 1.84 -5.38 6.39
CA ASP A 74 0.68 -6.10 5.86
C ASP A 74 0.25 -5.49 4.53
N LEU A 75 0.56 -6.17 3.42
CA LEU A 75 0.22 -5.70 2.09
C LEU A 75 -1.29 -5.65 1.84
N ASN A 76 -2.10 -6.40 2.58
CA ASN A 76 -3.55 -6.42 2.36
C ASN A 76 -4.22 -5.16 2.95
N SER A 77 -3.82 -4.76 4.16
CA SER A 77 -4.35 -3.56 4.81
C SER A 77 -3.57 -2.29 4.47
N GLY A 78 -2.34 -2.42 3.96
CA GLY A 78 -1.44 -1.30 3.72
C GLY A 78 -0.93 -0.63 4.99
N HIS A 79 -0.70 -1.43 6.04
CA HIS A 79 -0.18 -0.93 7.32
C HIS A 79 1.15 -1.60 7.66
N VAL A 80 2.01 -0.85 8.34
CA VAL A 80 3.07 -1.42 9.16
C VAL A 80 2.42 -2.08 10.36
N ALA A 81 2.49 -3.40 10.43
CA ALA A 81 1.94 -4.18 11.54
C ALA A 81 2.89 -4.17 12.74
N LEU A 82 4.20 -4.38 12.49
CA LEU A 82 5.22 -4.48 13.52
C LEU A 82 6.44 -3.61 13.19
N LEU A 83 7.03 -3.02 14.23
CA LEU A 83 8.39 -2.49 14.21
C LEU A 83 9.36 -3.58 14.67
N LEU A 84 10.34 -3.91 13.81
CA LEU A 84 11.45 -4.77 14.22
C LEU A 84 12.55 -3.91 14.81
N MET A 85 13.02 -4.30 15.98
CA MET A 85 14.01 -3.56 16.74
C MET A 85 15.18 -4.42 17.16
N VAL A 86 16.28 -3.75 17.42
CA VAL A 86 17.51 -4.34 17.94
C VAL A 86 17.94 -3.56 19.16
N ASN A 87 18.20 -4.25 20.26
CA ASN A 87 18.77 -3.69 21.46
C ASN A 87 20.23 -4.13 21.60
N ASN A 88 21.13 -3.14 21.69
CA ASN A 88 22.56 -3.34 21.92
C ASN A 88 22.94 -3.25 23.40
N ALA A 89 21.98 -3.10 24.31
CA ALA A 89 22.22 -2.94 25.75
C ALA A 89 22.47 -4.28 26.49
N GLY A 90 22.34 -5.42 25.81
CA GLY A 90 22.68 -6.73 26.37
C GLY A 90 24.19 -6.91 26.49
N SER A 91 24.67 -7.41 27.63
CA SER A 91 26.09 -7.70 27.90
C SER A 91 26.64 -8.94 27.17
N GLY A 92 25.94 -9.43 26.14
CA GLY A 92 26.31 -10.61 25.35
C GLY A 92 26.61 -10.28 23.89
N ASP A 93 27.32 -11.18 23.21
CA ASP A 93 27.78 -10.99 21.81
C ASP A 93 26.65 -11.01 20.75
N VAL A 94 25.40 -11.29 21.14
CA VAL A 94 24.26 -11.37 20.23
C VAL A 94 23.25 -10.27 20.57
N PRO A 95 22.98 -9.34 19.63
CA PRO A 95 22.02 -8.27 19.89
C PRO A 95 20.60 -8.84 20.01
N GLU A 96 19.87 -8.39 21.03
CA GLU A 96 18.52 -8.86 21.30
C GLU A 96 17.54 -8.20 20.33
N GLN A 97 16.75 -8.99 19.61
CA GLN A 97 15.77 -8.49 18.65
C GLN A 97 14.36 -8.54 19.26
N ALA A 98 13.51 -7.59 18.90
CA ALA A 98 12.12 -7.56 19.33
C ALA A 98 11.20 -7.10 18.18
N ALA A 99 9.97 -7.61 18.17
CA ALA A 99 8.92 -7.15 17.27
C ALA A 99 7.82 -6.48 18.09
N ILE A 100 7.67 -5.16 17.97
CA ILE A 100 6.65 -4.42 18.70
C ILE A 100 5.51 -4.05 17.76
N PRO A 101 4.25 -4.34 18.13
CA PRO A 101 3.09 -3.85 17.40
C PRO A 101 3.15 -2.35 17.16
N MET A 102 2.85 -1.93 15.93
CA MET A 102 2.78 -0.51 15.60
C MET A 102 1.73 0.22 16.45
N THR A 103 0.68 -0.49 16.87
CA THR A 103 -0.36 0.00 17.79
C THR A 103 0.12 0.22 19.22
N ALA A 104 1.34 -0.20 19.56
CA ALA A 104 1.94 -0.07 20.90
C ALA A 104 3.03 1.01 20.97
N VAL A 105 3.27 1.74 19.88
CA VAL A 105 4.22 2.86 19.84
C VAL A 105 3.51 4.18 19.55
N LEU A 106 4.17 5.27 19.91
CA LEU A 106 3.77 6.64 19.63
C LEU A 106 4.92 7.33 18.89
N PHE A 107 4.57 8.26 18.00
CA PHE A 107 5.54 9.10 17.31
C PHE A 107 5.34 10.56 17.66
N GLU A 108 6.26 11.09 18.45
CA GLU A 108 6.22 12.45 18.97
C GLU A 108 7.53 13.15 18.65
N GLU A 109 7.44 14.37 18.11
CA GLU A 109 8.61 15.23 17.84
C GLU A 109 9.74 14.57 17.01
N GLY A 110 9.40 13.61 16.13
CA GLY A 110 10.40 12.90 15.32
C GLY A 110 10.96 11.62 15.96
N HIS A 111 10.43 11.21 17.11
CA HIS A 111 10.94 10.08 17.88
C HIS A 111 9.85 9.04 18.15
N TRP A 112 10.25 7.76 18.13
CA TRP A 112 9.39 6.65 18.54
C TRP A 112 9.50 6.43 20.05
N SER A 113 8.35 6.26 20.70
CA SER A 113 8.28 5.81 22.09
C SER A 113 7.30 4.65 22.23
N VAL A 114 7.60 3.68 23.08
CA VAL A 114 6.66 2.64 23.48
C VAL A 114 5.63 3.27 24.41
N GLN A 115 4.35 2.97 24.19
CA GLN A 115 3.27 3.50 25.02
C GLN A 115 3.49 3.19 26.51
N PRO A 116 3.20 4.13 27.43
CA PRO A 116 3.41 3.91 28.86
C PRO A 116 2.63 2.72 29.46
N SER A 117 1.54 2.31 28.81
CA SER A 117 0.70 1.17 29.18
C SER A 117 1.35 -0.20 28.91
N VAL A 118 2.43 -0.25 28.11
CA VAL A 118 3.12 -1.49 27.78
C VAL A 118 3.91 -1.99 29.00
N SER A 119 3.62 -3.22 29.40
CA SER A 119 4.24 -3.93 30.51
C SER A 119 5.54 -4.63 30.12
N GLU A 120 6.39 -4.93 31.11
CA GLU A 120 7.60 -5.73 30.92
C GLU A 120 7.30 -7.13 30.36
N LYS A 121 6.16 -7.72 30.73
CA LYS A 121 5.71 -9.01 30.19
C LYS A 121 5.48 -8.93 28.67
N GLN A 122 4.87 -7.85 28.19
CA GLN A 122 4.63 -7.63 26.76
C GLN A 122 5.96 -7.39 26.01
N ILE A 123 6.90 -6.67 26.63
CA ILE A 123 8.26 -6.51 26.10
C ILE A 123 8.95 -7.86 25.92
N HIS A 124 8.94 -8.71 26.93
CA HIS A 124 9.53 -10.05 26.84
C HIS A 124 8.84 -10.93 25.79
N LEU A 125 7.51 -10.79 25.64
CA LEU A 125 6.78 -11.48 24.57
C LEU A 125 7.28 -11.04 23.18
N ALA A 126 7.45 -9.74 22.96
CA ALA A 126 7.96 -9.20 21.71
C ALA A 126 9.39 -9.63 21.37
N GLN A 127 10.25 -9.78 22.38
CA GLN A 127 11.62 -10.30 22.20
C GLN A 127 11.62 -11.77 21.79
N ARG A 128 10.82 -12.59 22.48
CA ARG A 128 10.68 -14.01 22.18
C ARG A 128 10.08 -14.28 20.80
N PHE A 129 9.14 -13.44 20.37
CA PHE A 129 8.51 -13.55 19.07
C PHE A 129 9.55 -13.61 17.94
N VAL A 130 10.54 -12.72 17.93
CA VAL A 130 11.59 -12.73 16.89
C VAL A 130 12.51 -13.96 17.00
N GLY A 131 12.87 -14.36 18.22
CA GLY A 131 13.73 -15.54 18.44
C GLY A 131 13.09 -16.85 17.98
N GLU A 132 11.77 -16.99 18.13
CA GLU A 132 11.00 -18.16 17.70
C GLU A 132 10.65 -18.08 16.20
N SER A 133 10.59 -16.87 15.63
CA SER A 133 10.35 -16.62 14.21
C SER A 133 11.61 -16.63 13.32
N ALA A 134 12.77 -17.07 13.82
CA ALA A 134 14.06 -17.02 13.11
C ALA A 134 14.09 -17.71 11.73
N ASN A 135 13.08 -18.51 11.39
CA ASN A 135 12.91 -19.15 10.07
C ASN A 135 11.60 -18.77 9.33
N LEU A 136 10.75 -17.89 9.88
CA LEU A 136 9.32 -17.87 9.53
C LEU A 136 8.85 -16.51 9.00
N LYS A 137 8.26 -16.59 7.80
CA LYS A 137 7.25 -15.67 7.29
C LYS A 137 6.30 -15.29 8.43
N PHE A 138 6.09 -14.00 8.67
CA PHE A 138 5.15 -13.54 9.69
C PHE A 138 3.75 -14.06 9.35
N HIS A 139 3.22 -14.94 10.20
CA HIS A 139 1.87 -15.49 10.04
C HIS A 139 0.83 -14.56 10.65
N ARG A 140 -0.32 -14.38 10.00
CA ARG A 140 -1.32 -13.42 10.45
C ARG A 140 -1.83 -13.73 11.84
N GLU A 141 -2.09 -15.00 12.14
CA GLU A 141 -2.56 -15.41 13.47
C GLU A 141 -1.55 -15.03 14.56
N ALA A 142 -0.26 -15.27 14.32
CA ALA A 142 0.79 -14.96 15.29
C ALA A 142 0.96 -13.44 15.49
N VAL A 143 0.94 -12.66 14.40
CA VAL A 143 1.01 -11.19 14.47
C VAL A 143 -0.25 -10.63 15.16
N GLU A 144 -1.41 -11.20 14.87
CA GLU A 144 -2.69 -10.83 15.49
C GLU A 144 -2.68 -11.10 17.00
N GLU A 145 -2.27 -12.30 17.42
CA GLU A 145 -2.11 -12.63 18.83
C GLU A 145 -1.16 -11.68 19.55
N LEU A 146 -0.05 -11.31 18.91
CA LEU A 146 0.89 -10.33 19.45
C LEU A 146 0.24 -8.94 19.60
N ILE A 147 -0.45 -8.45 18.57
CA ILE A 147 -1.15 -7.15 18.62
C ILE A 147 -2.20 -7.14 19.76
N LEU A 148 -2.99 -8.21 19.88
CA LEU A 148 -4.02 -8.34 20.91
C LEU A 148 -3.41 -8.45 22.31
N ALA A 149 -2.28 -9.14 22.46
CA ALA A 149 -1.55 -9.21 23.71
C ALA A 149 -1.04 -7.83 24.17
N PHE A 150 -0.86 -6.89 23.25
CA PHE A 150 -0.54 -5.49 23.52
C PHE A 150 -1.78 -4.60 23.71
N GLY A 151 -2.99 -5.16 23.60
CA GLY A 151 -4.26 -4.43 23.72
C GLY A 151 -4.63 -3.59 22.50
N GLY A 152 -3.94 -3.78 21.37
CA GLY A 152 -4.26 -3.12 20.11
C GLY A 152 -5.33 -3.88 19.31
N GLU A 153 -5.92 -3.21 18.34
CA GLU A 153 -6.80 -3.83 17.34
C GLU A 153 -6.03 -4.02 16.01
N PRO A 154 -5.99 -5.24 15.44
CA PRO A 154 -5.38 -5.46 14.14
C PRO A 154 -6.07 -4.64 13.03
N PRO A 155 -5.35 -3.85 12.22
CA PRO A 155 -5.95 -2.93 11.24
C PRO A 155 -6.72 -3.66 10.14
N TRP A 156 -6.39 -4.92 9.86
CA TRP A 156 -7.10 -5.74 8.87
C TRP A 156 -8.47 -6.25 9.30
N ARG A 157 -8.82 -6.19 10.60
CA ARG A 157 -10.19 -6.54 11.04
C ARG A 157 -11.22 -5.47 10.69
N VAL A 158 -10.75 -4.25 10.42
CA VAL A 158 -11.58 -3.12 9.99
C VAL A 158 -11.72 -3.07 8.46
N ALA A 159 -10.80 -3.72 7.74
CA ALA A 159 -10.89 -3.87 6.28
C ALA A 159 -12.07 -4.79 5.92
N GLU A 160 -12.81 -4.46 4.86
CA GLU A 160 -14.10 -5.08 4.57
C GLU A 160 -14.07 -6.61 4.56
N PRO A 161 -15.10 -7.28 5.11
CA PRO A 161 -15.18 -8.73 5.30
C PRO A 161 -15.11 -9.55 3.99
N ASN A 162 -15.08 -8.94 2.81
CA ASN A 162 -15.02 -9.64 1.54
C ASN A 162 -13.59 -9.87 1.00
N SER A 163 -12.55 -9.33 1.64
CA SER A 163 -11.16 -9.67 1.29
C SER A 163 -10.70 -10.97 1.97
N HIS A 164 -11.43 -12.07 1.73
CA HIS A 164 -11.02 -13.42 2.12
C HIS A 164 -9.87 -13.93 1.22
N ASP A 165 -8.85 -13.13 0.94
CA ASP A 165 -7.59 -13.70 0.48
C ASP A 165 -6.82 -14.12 1.74
N PRO A 166 -6.83 -15.42 2.12
CA PRO A 166 -6.25 -15.91 3.36
C PRO A 166 -4.71 -15.87 3.34
N ARG A 167 -4.11 -15.16 2.39
CA ARG A 167 -2.66 -15.09 2.24
C ARG A 167 -2.11 -14.03 3.17
N ASP A 168 -1.35 -14.50 4.15
CA ASP A 168 -0.40 -13.77 4.98
C ASP A 168 0.61 -13.03 4.11
N LYS A 169 0.22 -11.89 3.54
CA LYS A 169 1.12 -11.04 2.77
C LYS A 169 1.83 -10.06 3.69
N PHE A 170 2.50 -10.60 4.70
CA PHE A 170 3.49 -9.83 5.43
C PHE A 170 4.81 -9.87 4.67
N VAL A 171 5.42 -8.71 4.51
CA VAL A 171 6.75 -8.55 3.92
C VAL A 171 7.59 -7.66 4.80
N LEU A 172 8.90 -7.89 4.80
CA LEU A 172 9.82 -6.94 5.39
C LEU A 172 10.01 -5.75 4.45
N TRP A 173 10.19 -4.56 5.01
CA TRP A 173 10.54 -3.39 4.19
C TRP A 173 11.87 -3.63 3.46
N SER A 174 12.86 -4.21 4.14
CA SER A 174 14.14 -4.57 3.51
C SER A 174 14.04 -5.56 2.36
N GLU A 175 12.98 -6.39 2.31
CA GLU A 175 12.76 -7.32 1.20
C GLU A 175 12.22 -6.63 -0.03
N ILE A 176 11.44 -5.55 0.12
CA ILE A 176 10.75 -4.89 -0.98
C ILE A 176 11.44 -3.61 -1.46
N ARG A 177 12.26 -3.00 -0.60
CA ARG A 177 13.10 -1.87 -1.00
C ARG A 177 14.08 -2.32 -2.08
N GLU A 178 14.34 -1.42 -3.04
CA GLU A 178 15.19 -1.63 -4.21
C GLU A 178 14.67 -2.69 -5.20
N GLN A 179 13.46 -3.24 -4.99
CA GLN A 179 12.85 -4.13 -5.97
C GLN A 179 12.41 -3.36 -7.22
N LYS A 180 12.50 -4.04 -8.37
CA LYS A 180 12.01 -3.54 -9.65
C LYS A 180 10.48 -3.52 -9.67
N LEU A 181 9.93 -2.37 -10.00
CA LEU A 181 8.53 -2.21 -10.39
C LEU A 181 8.41 -2.42 -11.90
N HIS A 182 7.49 -3.28 -12.30
CA HIS A 182 7.16 -3.54 -13.69
C HIS A 182 5.78 -2.98 -14.04
N ASP A 183 5.56 -2.64 -15.31
CA ASP A 183 4.22 -2.39 -15.81
C ASP A 183 3.51 -3.70 -16.20
N MET A 184 2.31 -3.58 -16.76
CA MET A 184 1.50 -4.72 -17.20
C MET A 184 2.08 -5.51 -18.37
N HIS A 185 3.03 -4.93 -19.11
CA HIS A 185 3.73 -5.55 -20.23
C HIS A 185 5.12 -6.08 -19.81
N ASP A 186 5.37 -6.18 -18.50
CA ASP A 186 6.65 -6.59 -17.89
C ASP A 186 7.82 -5.63 -18.16
N ALA A 187 7.58 -4.42 -18.69
CA ALA A 187 8.61 -3.41 -18.82
C ALA A 187 8.95 -2.81 -17.45
N VAL A 188 10.23 -2.52 -17.19
CA VAL A 188 10.66 -1.93 -15.92
C VAL A 188 10.18 -0.47 -15.86
N ALA A 189 9.27 -0.18 -14.93
CA ALA A 189 8.73 1.14 -14.69
C ALA A 189 9.61 1.96 -13.74
N GLY A 190 10.31 1.32 -12.80
CA GLY A 190 11.22 1.98 -11.85
C GLY A 190 11.63 1.06 -10.69
N ASP A 191 12.17 1.66 -9.64
CA ASP A 191 12.65 1.00 -8.42
C ASP A 191 11.90 1.51 -7.19
N ILE A 192 11.54 0.61 -6.26
CA ILE A 192 10.92 0.97 -4.99
C ILE A 192 12.01 1.54 -4.05
N GLU A 193 11.97 2.82 -3.73
CA GLU A 193 13.04 3.48 -2.95
C GLU A 193 12.69 3.72 -1.49
N ASP A 194 11.46 4.16 -1.21
CA ASP A 194 11.03 4.54 0.15
C ASP A 194 9.52 4.37 0.34
N LEU A 195 9.06 4.47 1.60
CA LEU A 195 7.65 4.55 1.97
C LEU A 195 7.39 5.83 2.75
N ALA A 196 6.25 6.45 2.51
CA ALA A 196 5.69 7.46 3.38
C ALA A 196 4.71 6.79 4.35
N ILE A 197 5.09 6.70 5.62
CA ILE A 197 4.27 6.07 6.66
C ILE A 197 3.57 7.17 7.47
N SER A 198 2.26 7.04 7.64
CA SER A 198 1.51 7.75 8.67
C SER A 198 1.93 7.19 10.02
N PRO A 199 2.63 7.97 10.86
CA PRO A 199 3.08 7.45 12.15
C PRO A 199 1.89 7.18 13.09
N ASP A 200 0.76 7.82 12.83
CA ASP A 200 -0.50 7.65 13.54
C ASP A 200 -1.19 6.41 12.98
N GLY A 201 -0.86 5.24 13.55
CA GLY A 201 -1.43 3.94 13.19
C GLY A 201 -0.67 3.14 12.12
N GLY A 202 0.41 3.68 11.55
CA GLY A 202 1.30 2.93 10.65
C GLY A 202 0.80 2.72 9.23
N ARG A 203 -0.23 3.44 8.80
CA ARG A 203 -0.73 3.35 7.42
C ARG A 203 0.35 3.81 6.44
N ILE A 204 0.58 3.04 5.38
CA ILE A 204 1.44 3.47 4.27
C ILE A 204 0.60 4.40 3.38
N ALA A 205 0.98 5.67 3.34
CA ALA A 205 0.33 6.66 2.50
C ALA A 205 0.79 6.50 1.05
N TYR A 206 2.10 6.36 0.83
CA TYR A 206 2.71 6.31 -0.49
C TYR A 206 3.94 5.40 -0.51
N VAL A 207 4.23 4.85 -1.67
CA VAL A 207 5.49 4.22 -2.05
C VAL A 207 6.20 5.18 -3.00
N ALA A 208 7.47 5.49 -2.75
CA ALA A 208 8.29 6.28 -3.66
C ALA A 208 8.92 5.38 -4.71
N ILE A 209 8.72 5.73 -5.98
CA ILE A 209 9.32 5.06 -7.13
C ILE A 209 10.36 5.96 -7.79
N ASP A 210 11.59 5.47 -7.93
CA ASP A 210 12.61 6.10 -8.77
C ASP A 210 12.53 5.53 -10.18
N THR A 211 12.24 6.38 -11.16
CA THR A 211 12.09 6.00 -12.57
C THR A 211 13.36 6.26 -13.38
N ARG A 212 14.43 6.77 -12.75
CA ARG A 212 15.65 7.15 -13.44
C ARG A 212 16.32 5.92 -14.06
N GLN A 213 16.67 6.06 -15.33
CA GLN A 213 17.51 5.08 -16.02
C GLN A 213 19.02 5.38 -15.83
N LYS A 214 19.40 6.56 -15.29
CA LYS A 214 20.80 6.98 -15.09
C LYS A 214 21.00 7.81 -13.80
N ALA A 215 22.11 7.56 -13.10
CA ALA A 215 22.40 8.07 -11.75
C ALA A 215 22.73 9.57 -11.61
N LEU A 216 22.78 10.34 -12.69
CA LEU A 216 23.36 11.70 -12.72
C LEU A 216 22.36 12.84 -12.49
N GLU A 217 21.06 12.55 -12.44
CA GLU A 217 20.03 13.56 -12.19
C GLU A 217 19.65 13.61 -10.70
N SER A 218 19.21 14.77 -10.23
CA SER A 218 18.63 14.92 -8.89
C SER A 218 17.58 13.83 -8.67
N ARG A 219 17.65 13.14 -7.52
CA ARG A 219 16.72 12.06 -7.19
C ARG A 219 15.31 12.61 -7.01
N LEU A 220 14.51 12.45 -8.06
CA LEU A 220 13.08 12.72 -8.09
C LEU A 220 12.35 11.39 -7.97
N LEU A 221 11.42 11.32 -7.03
CA LEU A 221 10.64 10.13 -6.71
C LEU A 221 9.18 10.37 -7.05
N HIS A 222 8.53 9.37 -7.61
CA HIS A 222 7.10 9.39 -7.88
C HIS A 222 6.34 8.78 -6.70
N PRO A 223 5.46 9.54 -6.02
CA PRO A 223 4.62 9.00 -4.97
C PRO A 223 3.47 8.18 -5.59
N VAL A 224 3.38 6.91 -5.22
CA VAL A 224 2.38 5.96 -5.70
C VAL A 224 1.61 5.39 -4.51
N PRO A 225 0.27 5.44 -4.49
CA PRO A 225 -0.51 4.75 -3.45
C PRO A 225 -0.23 3.25 -3.47
N LEU A 226 -0.14 2.61 -2.30
CA LEU A 226 0.09 1.17 -2.23
C LEU A 226 -1.00 0.36 -2.95
N SER A 227 -2.22 0.91 -3.00
CA SER A 227 -3.37 0.34 -3.72
C SER A 227 -3.24 0.32 -5.24
N ALA A 228 -2.29 1.05 -5.82
CA ALA A 228 -2.01 1.01 -7.26
C ALA A 228 -1.13 -0.19 -7.67
N PHE A 229 -0.52 -0.87 -6.71
CA PHE A 229 0.35 -2.01 -6.97
C PHE A 229 -0.46 -3.30 -7.10
N VAL A 230 -0.02 -4.15 -8.03
CA VAL A 230 -0.53 -5.52 -8.21
C VAL A 230 0.59 -6.47 -7.82
N VAL A 231 0.35 -7.25 -6.76
CA VAL A 231 1.31 -8.23 -6.22
C VAL A 231 0.62 -9.58 -6.14
N PRO A 232 0.68 -10.42 -7.20
CA PRO A 232 0.02 -11.72 -7.20
C PRO A 232 0.55 -12.64 -6.10
N ASP A 233 1.85 -12.58 -5.86
CA ASP A 233 2.62 -13.25 -4.81
C ASP A 233 3.85 -12.38 -4.48
N VAL A 234 4.28 -12.35 -3.22
CA VAL A 234 5.43 -11.55 -2.74
C VAL A 234 6.76 -12.01 -3.34
N SER A 235 6.80 -13.26 -3.86
CA SER A 235 7.95 -13.80 -4.60
C SER A 235 8.03 -13.35 -6.06
N LYS A 236 6.98 -12.69 -6.57
CA LYS A 236 6.87 -12.25 -7.96
C LYS A 236 7.18 -10.76 -8.08
N PRO A 237 7.50 -10.28 -9.30
CA PRO A 237 7.74 -8.86 -9.53
C PRO A 237 6.53 -8.03 -9.11
N TRP A 238 6.81 -6.88 -8.51
CA TRP A 238 5.80 -5.87 -8.23
C TRP A 238 5.34 -5.26 -9.54
N LYS A 239 4.02 -5.16 -9.72
CA LYS A 239 3.44 -4.60 -10.94
C LYS A 239 2.62 -3.35 -10.66
N ILE A 240 2.46 -2.50 -11.66
CA ILE A 240 1.52 -1.38 -11.68
C ILE A 240 0.76 -1.36 -13.01
N GLU A 241 -0.50 -0.94 -12.97
CA GLU A 241 -1.34 -0.85 -14.18
C GLU A 241 -0.89 0.27 -15.13
N LEU A 242 -0.23 1.31 -14.61
CA LEU A 242 0.28 2.43 -15.39
C LEU A 242 1.51 2.02 -16.22
N ALA A 243 1.55 2.46 -17.47
CA ALA A 243 2.75 2.32 -18.29
C ALA A 243 3.89 3.21 -17.76
N GLN A 244 5.14 2.82 -18.03
CA GLN A 244 6.32 3.61 -17.63
C GLN A 244 6.25 5.07 -18.09
N ALA A 245 5.85 5.32 -19.35
CA ALA A 245 5.74 6.67 -19.90
C ALA A 245 4.74 7.53 -19.11
N GLU A 246 3.60 6.95 -18.70
CA GLU A 246 2.60 7.67 -17.91
C GLU A 246 3.08 7.97 -16.49
N LEU A 247 3.96 7.13 -15.92
CA LEU A 247 4.55 7.35 -14.60
C LEU A 247 5.52 8.56 -14.65
N HIS A 248 6.31 8.68 -15.72
CA HIS A 248 7.23 9.82 -15.91
C HIS A 248 6.52 11.18 -16.04
N GLU A 249 5.27 11.20 -16.49
CA GLU A 249 4.47 12.41 -16.58
C GLU A 249 3.84 12.82 -15.24
N ARG A 250 3.97 12.00 -14.19
CA ARG A 250 3.42 12.29 -12.87
C ARG A 250 4.31 13.23 -12.08
N GLU A 251 3.68 13.97 -11.17
CA GLU A 251 4.39 14.84 -10.23
C GLU A 251 5.39 14.06 -9.38
N THR A 252 6.53 14.68 -9.12
CA THR A 252 7.64 14.10 -8.39
C THR A 252 7.92 14.88 -7.12
N ILE A 253 8.48 14.21 -6.13
CA ILE A 253 9.09 14.83 -4.95
C ILE A 253 10.60 14.65 -4.99
N ALA A 254 11.36 15.57 -4.40
CA ALA A 254 12.77 15.33 -4.16
C ALA A 254 12.95 14.26 -3.06
N GLU A 255 14.01 13.45 -3.16
CA GLU A 255 14.37 12.45 -2.13
C GLU A 255 14.44 13.09 -0.73
N GLY A 256 13.79 12.44 0.24
CA GLY A 256 13.70 12.92 1.62
C GLY A 256 12.86 14.19 1.81
N LYS A 257 12.18 14.69 0.77
CA LYS A 257 11.30 15.88 0.82
C LYS A 257 9.84 15.51 0.67
N TRP A 258 9.41 14.50 1.41
CA TRP A 258 7.99 14.17 1.54
C TRP A 258 7.21 15.36 2.11
N PRO A 259 5.96 15.60 1.66
CA PRO A 259 5.11 16.61 2.28
C PRO A 259 4.69 16.08 3.65
N THR A 260 5.42 16.48 4.71
CA THR A 260 5.21 15.98 6.08
C THR A 260 3.76 16.04 6.53
N GLU A 261 3.04 17.09 6.12
CA GLU A 261 1.60 17.25 6.30
C GLU A 261 0.94 17.37 4.92
N PRO A 262 0.61 16.24 4.27
CA PRO A 262 0.07 16.29 2.91
C PRO A 262 -1.28 16.98 2.92
N SER A 263 -1.41 18.04 2.13
CA SER A 263 -2.70 18.73 1.99
C SER A 263 -3.76 17.78 1.42
N ARG A 264 -5.03 18.04 1.71
CA ARG A 264 -6.15 17.30 1.09
C ARG A 264 -6.03 17.27 -0.44
N GLY A 265 -5.66 18.41 -1.06
CA GLY A 265 -5.46 18.49 -2.51
C GLY A 265 -4.34 17.60 -3.03
N TRP A 266 -3.26 17.43 -2.27
CA TRP A 266 -2.20 16.47 -2.59
C TRP A 266 -2.70 15.03 -2.50
N ILE A 267 -3.39 14.67 -1.41
CA ILE A 267 -3.93 13.31 -1.21
C ILE A 267 -4.89 12.97 -2.35
N GLU A 268 -5.82 13.87 -2.67
CA GLU A 268 -6.76 13.69 -3.78
C GLU A 268 -6.05 13.62 -5.12
N TYR A 269 -5.10 14.52 -5.38
CA TYR A 269 -4.31 14.51 -6.61
C TYR A 269 -3.66 13.15 -6.82
N VAL A 270 -2.92 12.63 -5.83
CA VAL A 270 -2.24 11.35 -5.97
C VAL A 270 -3.27 10.22 -6.11
N HIS A 271 -4.27 10.08 -5.24
CA HIS A 271 -5.17 8.92 -5.30
C HIS A 271 -6.09 8.90 -6.53
N VAL A 272 -6.67 10.04 -6.91
CA VAL A 272 -7.56 10.15 -8.09
C VAL A 272 -6.78 9.84 -9.38
N ARG A 273 -5.53 10.28 -9.47
CA ARG A 273 -4.68 10.08 -10.65
C ARG A 273 -4.34 8.62 -10.93
N TYR A 274 -4.36 7.78 -9.90
CA TYR A 274 -4.15 6.33 -10.04
C TYR A 274 -5.47 5.55 -10.03
N GLY A 275 -6.63 6.23 -9.88
CA GLY A 275 -7.95 5.60 -9.84
C GLY A 275 -8.11 4.64 -8.66
N GLN A 276 -7.44 4.93 -7.53
CA GLN A 276 -7.42 4.05 -6.36
C GLN A 276 -7.94 4.74 -5.12
N SER A 277 -8.47 3.93 -4.21
CA SER A 277 -8.83 4.35 -2.87
C SER A 277 -7.59 4.62 -2.01
N ALA A 278 -7.70 5.59 -1.10
CA ALA A 278 -6.65 5.91 -0.12
C ALA A 278 -6.52 4.90 1.02
N VAL A 279 -7.43 3.92 1.09
CA VAL A 279 -7.59 3.09 2.29
C VAL A 279 -7.32 1.61 2.08
N SER A 280 -7.02 1.17 0.86
CA SER A 280 -6.75 -0.24 0.55
C SER A 280 -5.27 -0.56 0.44
N GLY A 281 -4.91 -1.81 0.71
CA GLY A 281 -3.58 -2.36 0.40
C GLY A 281 -3.42 -2.73 -1.07
N VAL A 282 -2.39 -3.53 -1.38
CA VAL A 282 -2.07 -3.97 -2.75
C VAL A 282 -3.19 -4.82 -3.35
N GLN A 283 -3.31 -4.78 -4.67
CA GLN A 283 -4.22 -5.63 -5.41
C GLN A 283 -3.62 -7.01 -5.65
N THR A 284 -4.45 -8.05 -5.61
CA THR A 284 -4.01 -9.45 -5.80
C THR A 284 -4.37 -10.01 -7.18
N LYS A 285 -5.25 -9.29 -7.89
CA LYS A 285 -5.72 -9.59 -9.24
C LYS A 285 -5.79 -8.29 -10.01
N LEU A 286 -5.64 -8.40 -11.33
CA LEU A 286 -5.92 -7.31 -12.23
C LEU A 286 -7.41 -6.99 -12.22
N LYS A 287 -7.75 -5.71 -12.36
CA LYS A 287 -9.11 -5.36 -12.77
C LYS A 287 -9.30 -6.01 -14.13
N ALA A 288 -10.28 -6.90 -14.25
CA ALA A 288 -10.64 -7.44 -15.55
C ALA A 288 -10.93 -6.25 -16.46
N ASP A 289 -10.31 -6.23 -17.65
CA ASP A 289 -10.56 -5.20 -18.64
C ASP A 289 -12.08 -5.09 -18.79
N LYS A 290 -12.62 -3.91 -18.50
CA LYS A 290 -14.01 -3.62 -18.81
C LYS A 290 -14.06 -3.51 -20.34
N GLU A 291 -14.34 -4.64 -20.99
CA GLU A 291 -14.71 -4.69 -22.41
C GLU A 291 -15.90 -3.77 -22.72
#